data_AF-A0A9P6MAD7-F1
#
_entry.id   AF-A0A9P6MAD7-F1
#
_cell.length_a   1.000
_cell.length_b   1.000
_cell.length_c   1.000
_cell.angle_alpha   90.00
_cell.angle_beta   90.00
_cell.angle_gamma   90.00
#
_symmetry.space_group_name_H-M   'P 1'
#
loop_
_entity.id
_entity.type
_entity.pdbx_description
1 polymer ?
#
loop_
_entity_poly.entity_id
_entity_poly.type
_entity_poly.pdbx_seq_one_letter_code
_entity_poly.pdbx_strand_id
1 'polypeptide(L)'
;MSLMQHYLMHPDALDAETDVTMQVMISQAAVDSKGFEVQVPQTVERIKRHHATLNSRIDALTARLSIETKIRDAAQSLLKLHANNKKLARQSSDHLEAANQKVDQVATELWKLSQLAADFQRTLLQHTSGVLALGVVRLEEQGRRERETHAIQLQKARVGRDVEEQL
;
A
#
# COMPACT_ATOMS: atom_id res chain seq x y z
N MET A 1 -6.98 -12.97 15.02
CA MET A 1 -7.64 -13.10 13.71
C MET A 1 -7.99 -11.68 13.26
N SER A 2 -7.68 -11.25 12.03
CA SER A 2 -8.01 -9.87 11.61
C SER A 2 -9.51 -9.74 11.33
N LEU A 3 -10.07 -8.52 11.46
CA LEU A 3 -11.47 -8.23 11.11
C LEU A 3 -11.83 -8.72 9.69
N MET A 4 -10.90 -8.59 8.74
CA MET A 4 -11.08 -9.03 7.35
C MET A 4 -11.15 -10.57 7.23
N GLN A 5 -10.35 -11.30 8.01
CA GLN A 5 -10.38 -12.77 8.02
C GLN A 5 -11.66 -13.32 8.64
N HIS A 6 -12.18 -12.67 9.68
CA HIS A 6 -13.46 -13.02 10.28
C HIS A 6 -14.61 -12.82 9.29
N TYR A 7 -14.59 -11.71 8.55
CA TYR A 7 -15.62 -11.34 7.58
C TYR A 7 -15.72 -12.30 6.38
N LEU A 8 -14.58 -12.74 5.84
CA LEU A 8 -14.55 -13.67 4.69
C LEU A 8 -14.92 -15.11 5.05
N MET A 9 -14.84 -15.50 6.33
CA MET A 9 -15.15 -16.86 6.80
C MET A 9 -16.61 -17.04 7.20
N HIS A 10 -17.29 -16.00 7.70
CA HIS A 10 -18.68 -16.07 8.14
C HIS A 10 -19.48 -14.81 7.78
N PRO A 11 -19.89 -14.64 6.51
CA PRO A 11 -20.64 -13.46 6.06
C PRO A 11 -22.03 -13.34 6.71
N ASP A 12 -22.64 -14.45 7.11
CA ASP A 12 -23.99 -14.49 7.69
C ASP A 12 -24.02 -14.42 9.24
N ALA A 13 -22.87 -14.44 9.90
CA ALA A 13 -22.75 -14.45 11.37
C ALA A 13 -22.39 -13.08 11.95
N LEU A 14 -22.69 -12.00 11.23
CA LEU A 14 -22.41 -10.65 11.67
C LEU A 14 -23.48 -10.23 12.68
N ASP A 15 -23.04 -9.92 13.88
CA ASP A 15 -23.80 -9.13 14.84
C ASP A 15 -24.13 -7.75 14.23
N ALA A 16 -25.34 -7.26 14.50
CA ALA A 16 -25.87 -6.02 13.91
C ALA A 16 -24.95 -4.80 14.15
N GLU A 17 -24.20 -4.80 15.25
CA GLU A 17 -23.22 -3.76 15.58
C GLU A 17 -22.02 -3.75 14.62
N THR A 18 -21.50 -4.93 14.26
CA THR A 18 -20.38 -5.07 13.33
C THR A 18 -20.78 -4.69 11.90
N ASP A 19 -22.01 -5.04 11.49
CA ASP A 19 -22.53 -4.65 10.17
C ASP A 19 -22.67 -3.12 10.04
N VAL A 20 -23.27 -2.47 11.04
CA VAL A 20 -23.40 -1.00 11.06
C VAL A 20 -22.02 -0.32 11.06
N THR A 21 -21.09 -0.82 11.88
CA THR A 21 -19.71 -0.30 11.93
C THR A 21 -19.03 -0.40 10.56
N MET A 22 -19.23 -1.52 9.87
CA MET A 22 -18.67 -1.72 8.54
C MET A 22 -19.28 -0.78 7.50
N GLN A 23 -20.60 -0.59 7.49
CA GLN A 23 -21.25 0.35 6.58
C GLN A 23 -20.72 1.78 6.76
N VAL A 24 -20.49 2.20 8.01
CA VAL A 24 -19.86 3.49 8.30
C VAL A 24 -18.44 3.57 7.74
N MET A 25 -17.62 2.52 7.94
CA MET A 25 -16.25 2.48 7.41
C MET A 25 -16.20 2.52 5.88
N ILE A 26 -17.11 1.82 5.20
CA ILE A 26 -17.21 1.83 3.73
C ILE A 26 -17.59 3.23 3.25
N SER A 27 -18.61 3.85 3.87
CA SER A 27 -19.04 5.21 3.54
C SER A 27 -17.90 6.22 3.73
N GLN A 28 -17.17 6.13 4.84
CA GLN A 28 -16.02 7.00 5.10
C GLN A 28 -14.90 6.78 4.07
N ALA A 29 -14.53 5.53 3.80
CA ALA A 29 -13.52 5.21 2.79
C ALA A 29 -13.90 5.70 1.39
N ALA A 30 -15.19 5.62 1.03
CA ALA A 30 -15.71 6.15 -0.23
C ALA A 30 -15.62 7.69 -0.29
N VAL A 31 -15.76 8.40 0.83
CA VAL A 31 -15.55 9.86 0.90
C VAL A 31 -14.06 10.20 0.82
N ASP A 32 -13.22 9.52 1.58
CA ASP A 32 -11.77 9.78 1.65
C ASP A 32 -11.07 9.53 0.31
N SER A 33 -11.58 8.60 -0.48
CA SER A 33 -11.03 8.23 -1.79
C SER A 33 -11.43 9.15 -2.94
N LYS A 34 -12.37 10.10 -2.74
CA LYS A 34 -12.83 11.01 -3.81
C LYS A 34 -11.72 11.85 -4.43
N GLY A 35 -10.65 12.14 -3.68
CA GLY A 35 -9.50 12.92 -4.16
C GLY A 35 -8.40 12.09 -4.81
N PHE A 36 -8.55 10.76 -4.90
CA PHE A 36 -7.50 9.90 -5.44
C PHE A 36 -7.61 9.76 -6.96
N GLU A 37 -6.51 10.04 -7.64
CA GLU A 37 -6.44 10.01 -9.09
C GLU A 37 -6.41 8.58 -9.64
N VAL A 38 -7.35 8.26 -10.52
CA VAL A 38 -7.37 6.99 -11.26
C VAL A 38 -6.50 7.13 -12.51
N GLN A 39 -5.27 6.63 -12.40
CA GLN A 39 -4.32 6.62 -13.50
C GLN A 39 -4.65 5.61 -14.61
N VAL A 40 -4.08 5.85 -15.79
CA VAL A 40 -4.16 4.97 -16.95
C VAL A 40 -3.42 3.64 -16.68
N PRO A 41 -3.95 2.48 -17.13
CA PRO A 41 -3.32 1.17 -16.87
C PRO A 41 -1.84 1.08 -17.27
N GLN A 42 -1.45 1.70 -18.37
CA GLN A 42 -0.06 1.73 -18.84
C GLN A 42 0.88 2.44 -17.85
N THR A 43 0.42 3.54 -17.24
CA THR A 43 1.16 4.28 -16.23
C THR A 43 1.29 3.47 -14.95
N VAL A 44 0.22 2.81 -14.52
CA VAL A 44 0.23 1.93 -13.34
C VAL A 44 1.22 0.79 -13.50
N GLU A 45 1.22 0.11 -14.66
CA GLU A 45 2.19 -0.95 -14.96
C GLU A 45 3.63 -0.45 -15.04
N ARG A 46 3.85 0.79 -15.50
CA ARG A 46 5.16 1.43 -15.42
C ARG A 46 5.57 1.66 -13.97
N ILE A 47 4.72 2.27 -13.14
CA ILE A 47 5.01 2.52 -11.72
C ILE A 47 5.29 1.22 -10.98
N LYS A 48 4.50 0.16 -11.19
CA LYS A 48 4.74 -1.16 -10.59
C LYS A 48 6.12 -1.72 -10.94
N ARG A 49 6.52 -1.65 -12.21
CA ARG A 49 7.86 -2.10 -12.64
C ARG A 49 8.99 -1.30 -11.99
N HIS A 50 8.86 0.03 -11.92
CA HIS A 50 9.84 0.87 -11.23
C HIS A 50 9.89 0.58 -9.73
N HIS A 51 8.73 0.47 -9.07
CA HIS A 51 8.63 0.13 -7.65
C HIS A 51 9.27 -1.24 -7.34
N ALA A 52 8.99 -2.26 -8.15
CA ALA A 52 9.63 -3.58 -8.00
C ALA A 52 11.16 -3.51 -8.14
N THR A 53 11.65 -2.78 -9.14
CA THR A 53 13.09 -2.57 -9.36
C THR A 53 13.73 -1.83 -8.18
N LEU A 54 13.06 -0.82 -7.64
CA LEU A 54 13.53 -0.08 -6.46
C LEU A 54 13.58 -0.98 -5.23
N ASN A 55 12.56 -1.80 -4.99
CA ASN A 55 12.55 -2.72 -3.85
C ASN A 55 13.69 -3.75 -3.92
N SER A 56 13.96 -4.33 -5.11
CA SER A 56 15.13 -5.21 -5.26
C SER A 56 16.45 -4.50 -4.96
N ARG A 57 16.57 -3.20 -5.29
CA ARG A 57 17.75 -2.39 -4.93
C ARG A 57 17.80 -2.08 -3.44
N ILE A 58 16.66 -1.78 -2.81
CA ILE A 58 16.54 -1.53 -1.37
C ILE A 58 16.96 -2.78 -0.60
N ASP A 59 16.52 -3.97 -1.01
CA ASP A 59 16.90 -5.25 -0.39
C ASP A 59 18.41 -5.47 -0.48
N ALA A 60 19.00 -5.24 -1.66
CA ALA A 60 20.44 -5.35 -1.88
C ALA A 60 21.23 -4.33 -1.04
N LEU A 61 20.78 -3.08 -0.96
CA LEU A 61 21.41 -2.03 -0.14
C LEU A 61 21.24 -2.30 1.36
N THR A 62 20.13 -2.88 1.78
CA THR A 62 19.90 -3.28 3.18
C THR A 62 20.87 -4.38 3.59
N ALA A 63 21.04 -5.41 2.75
CA ALA A 63 22.04 -6.45 2.96
C ALA A 63 23.46 -5.87 2.97
N ARG A 64 23.76 -4.95 2.04
CA ARG A 64 25.05 -4.25 1.98
C ARG A 64 25.33 -3.42 3.23
N LEU A 65 24.35 -2.67 3.71
CA LEU A 65 24.47 -1.85 4.92
C LEU A 65 24.76 -2.72 6.14
N SER A 66 24.12 -3.89 6.24
CA SER A 66 24.41 -4.86 7.31
C SER A 66 25.87 -5.31 7.30
N ILE A 67 26.43 -5.62 6.11
CA ILE A 67 27.83 -6.03 5.98
C ILE A 67 28.76 -4.87 6.33
N GLU A 68 28.51 -3.67 5.80
CA GLU A 68 29.35 -2.49 6.03
C GLU A 68 29.37 -2.10 7.52
N THR A 69 28.23 -2.21 8.20
CA THR A 69 28.11 -1.99 9.64
C THR A 69 29.00 -2.97 10.42
N LYS A 70 29.00 -4.26 10.04
CA LYS A 70 29.89 -5.26 10.66
C LYS A 70 31.37 -4.95 10.42
N ILE A 71 31.73 -4.46 9.23
CA ILE A 71 33.11 -4.05 8.91
C ILE A 71 33.52 -2.86 9.78
N ARG A 72 32.66 -1.84 9.93
CA ARG A 72 32.89 -0.71 10.83
C ARG A 72 33.09 -1.17 12.28
N ASP A 73 32.26 -2.08 12.77
CA ASP A 73 32.36 -2.59 14.14
C ASP A 73 33.67 -3.38 14.35
N ALA A 74 34.10 -4.15 13.34
CA ALA A 74 35.40 -4.80 13.34
C ALA A 74 36.55 -3.78 13.35
N ALA A 75 36.50 -2.74 12.51
CA ALA A 75 37.50 -1.66 12.51
C ALA A 75 37.56 -0.94 13.87
N GLN A 76 36.41 -0.71 14.50
CA GLN A 76 36.34 -0.11 15.84
C GLN A 76 36.97 -1.00 16.91
N SER A 77 36.75 -2.32 16.85
CA SER A 77 37.40 -3.26 17.77
C SER A 77 38.91 -3.35 17.56
N LEU A 78 39.39 -3.31 16.31
CA LEU A 78 40.82 -3.23 15.99
C LEU A 78 41.47 -1.96 16.54
N LEU A 79 40.82 -0.81 16.41
CA LEU A 79 41.32 0.44 16.99
C LEU A 79 41.49 0.35 18.51
N LYS A 80 40.52 -0.25 19.21
CA LYS A 80 40.60 -0.47 20.67
C LYS A 80 41.77 -1.39 21.03
N LEU A 81 41.97 -2.48 20.28
CA LEU A 81 43.08 -3.42 20.50
C LEU A 81 44.45 -2.77 20.27
N HIS A 82 44.56 -1.87 19.30
CA HIS A 82 45.81 -1.21 18.94
C HIS A 82 46.09 0.10 19.71
N ALA A 83 45.29 0.43 20.73
CA ALA A 83 45.41 1.66 21.52
C ALA A 83 46.83 1.89 22.10
N ASN A 84 47.54 0.81 22.42
CA ASN A 84 48.88 0.88 23.01
C ASN A 84 50.01 1.04 21.97
N ASN A 85 49.73 0.89 20.66
CA ASN A 85 50.71 1.05 19.58
C ASN A 85 50.34 2.24 18.70
N LYS A 86 50.99 3.39 18.91
CA LYS A 86 50.69 4.66 18.24
C LYS A 86 50.67 4.60 16.71
N LYS A 87 51.55 3.80 16.09
CA LYS A 87 51.60 3.66 14.62
C LYS A 87 50.39 2.88 14.12
N LEU A 88 50.07 1.77 14.78
CA LEU A 88 48.99 0.89 14.40
C LEU A 88 47.61 1.47 14.75
N ALA A 89 47.50 2.19 15.87
CA ALA A 89 46.31 2.96 16.24
C ALA A 89 45.95 4.01 15.19
N ARG A 90 46.93 4.74 14.64
CA ARG A 90 46.68 5.71 13.55
C ARG A 90 46.12 5.01 12.31
N GLN A 91 46.77 3.93 11.88
CA GLN A 91 46.30 3.16 10.72
C GLN A 91 44.87 2.59 10.94
N SER A 92 44.58 2.05 12.13
CA SER A 92 43.23 1.57 12.47
C SER A 92 42.21 2.70 12.56
N SER A 93 42.62 3.91 12.95
CA SER A 93 41.77 5.11 12.95
C SER A 93 41.38 5.49 11.52
N ASP A 94 42.35 5.51 10.59
CA ASP A 94 42.09 5.81 9.18
C ASP A 94 41.14 4.78 8.56
N HIS A 95 41.31 3.49 8.90
CA HIS A 95 40.41 2.42 8.46
C HIS A 95 38.99 2.57 9.04
N LEU A 96 38.86 2.97 10.30
CA LEU A 96 37.56 3.21 10.92
C LEU A 96 36.85 4.41 10.28
N GLU A 97 37.58 5.48 9.99
CA GLU A 97 37.03 6.65 9.30
C GLU A 97 36.52 6.28 7.90
N ALA A 98 37.30 5.53 7.13
CA ALA A 98 36.87 5.04 5.81
C ALA A 98 35.62 4.16 5.89
N ALA A 99 35.55 3.26 6.88
CA ALA A 99 34.38 2.41 7.10
C ALA A 99 33.13 3.23 7.50
N ASN A 100 33.28 4.24 8.36
CA ASN A 100 32.19 5.15 8.73
C ASN A 100 31.63 5.88 7.51
N GLN A 101 32.52 6.48 6.69
CA GLN A 101 32.11 7.17 5.47
C GLN A 101 31.35 6.22 4.52
N LYS A 102 31.74 4.94 4.46
CA LYS A 102 31.05 3.96 3.62
C LYS A 102 29.67 3.58 4.16
N VAL A 103 29.53 3.38 5.48
CA VAL A 103 28.23 3.18 6.13
C VAL A 103 27.30 4.36 5.82
N ASP A 104 27.77 5.59 6.00
CA ASP A 104 26.98 6.80 5.78
C ASP A 104 26.53 6.95 4.32
N GLN A 105 27.42 6.65 3.36
CA GLN A 105 27.09 6.63 1.93
C GLN A 105 25.97 5.62 1.62
N VAL A 106 26.10 4.38 2.09
CA VAL A 106 25.12 3.31 1.82
C VAL A 106 23.78 3.62 2.52
N ALA A 107 23.81 4.11 3.76
CA ALA A 107 22.61 4.51 4.49
C ALA A 107 21.86 5.66 3.81
N THR A 108 22.60 6.66 3.30
CA THR A 108 22.02 7.79 2.58
C THR A 108 21.36 7.35 1.27
N GLU A 109 22.00 6.47 0.50
CA GLU A 109 21.41 5.92 -0.73
C GLU A 109 20.16 5.09 -0.42
N LEU A 110 20.24 4.21 0.59
CA LEU A 110 19.12 3.39 1.04
C LEU A 110 17.92 4.26 1.43
N TRP A 111 18.14 5.29 2.25
CA TRP A 111 17.08 6.21 2.66
C TRP A 111 16.39 6.87 1.47
N LYS A 112 17.16 7.40 0.50
CA LYS A 112 16.60 8.05 -0.70
C LYS A 112 15.76 7.09 -1.53
N LEU A 113 16.24 5.87 -1.77
CA LEU A 113 15.48 4.89 -2.54
C LEU A 113 14.23 4.43 -1.79
N SER A 114 14.30 4.26 -0.47
CA SER A 114 13.14 3.91 0.36
C SER A 114 12.06 4.99 0.33
N GLN A 115 12.43 6.28 0.34
CA GLN A 115 11.47 7.37 0.19
C GLN A 115 10.78 7.30 -1.19
N LEU A 116 11.57 7.15 -2.26
CA LEU A 116 11.01 7.06 -3.62
C LEU A 116 10.09 5.82 -3.80
N ALA A 117 10.46 4.69 -3.21
CA ALA A 117 9.61 3.49 -3.23
C ALA A 117 8.29 3.72 -2.46
N ALA A 118 8.35 4.39 -1.31
CA ALA A 118 7.15 4.75 -0.54
C ALA A 118 6.20 5.67 -1.32
N ASP A 119 6.74 6.64 -2.08
CA ASP A 119 5.94 7.52 -2.93
C ASP A 119 5.22 6.77 -4.05
N PHE A 120 5.91 5.82 -4.70
CA PHE A 120 5.28 4.94 -5.69
C PHE A 120 4.23 4.03 -5.08
N GLN A 121 4.49 3.43 -3.92
CA GLN A 121 3.52 2.62 -3.22
C GLN A 121 2.28 3.43 -2.83
N ARG A 122 2.46 4.65 -2.33
CA ARG A 122 1.36 5.59 -2.03
C ARG A 122 0.52 5.86 -3.28
N THR A 123 1.17 6.15 -4.40
CA THR A 123 0.49 6.41 -5.68
C THR A 123 -0.33 5.20 -6.14
N LEU A 124 0.24 3.99 -6.05
CA LEU A 124 -0.46 2.74 -6.41
C LEU A 124 -1.66 2.48 -5.50
N LEU A 125 -1.53 2.72 -4.20
CA LEU A 125 -2.62 2.57 -3.23
C LEU A 125 -3.74 3.57 -3.47
N GLN A 126 -3.40 4.85 -3.72
CA GLN A 126 -4.39 5.87 -4.09
C GLN A 126 -5.16 5.48 -5.34
N HIS A 127 -4.46 5.07 -6.42
CA HIS A 127 -5.12 4.57 -7.62
C HIS A 127 -6.05 3.39 -7.31
N THR A 128 -5.59 2.41 -6.54
CA THR A 128 -6.39 1.22 -6.18
C THR A 128 -7.65 1.62 -5.42
N SER A 129 -7.53 2.47 -4.41
CA SER A 129 -8.66 3.02 -3.67
C SER A 129 -9.62 3.80 -4.57
N GLY A 130 -9.11 4.62 -5.50
CA GLY A 130 -9.94 5.36 -6.47
C GLY A 130 -10.71 4.43 -7.43
N VAL A 131 -10.07 3.37 -7.93
CA VAL A 131 -10.72 2.36 -8.78
C VAL A 131 -11.83 1.64 -8.01
N LEU A 132 -11.55 1.23 -6.77
CA LEU A 132 -12.54 0.56 -5.92
C LEU A 132 -13.72 1.47 -5.60
N ALA A 133 -13.47 2.74 -5.25
CA ALA A 133 -14.51 3.73 -4.97
C ALA A 133 -15.43 3.96 -6.19
N LEU A 134 -14.85 4.10 -7.39
CA LEU A 134 -15.62 4.18 -8.63
C LEU A 134 -16.43 2.90 -8.87
N GLY A 135 -15.86 1.74 -8.55
CA GLY A 135 -16.54 0.45 -8.60
C GLY A 135 -17.77 0.39 -7.70
N VAL A 136 -17.65 0.84 -6.44
CA VAL A 136 -18.76 0.91 -5.48
C VAL A 136 -19.88 1.80 -6.01
N VAL A 137 -19.56 3.03 -6.41
CA VAL A 137 -20.55 3.98 -6.97
C VAL A 137 -21.28 3.38 -8.18
N ARG A 138 -20.53 2.72 -9.07
CA ARG A 138 -21.09 2.08 -10.27
C ARG A 138 -22.04 0.94 -9.92
N LEU A 139 -21.70 0.10 -8.94
CA LEU A 139 -22.54 -1.02 -8.50
C LEU A 139 -23.83 -0.51 -7.84
N GLU A 140 -23.75 0.54 -7.03
CA GLU A 140 -24.92 1.19 -6.42
C GLU A 140 -25.87 1.77 -7.47
N GLU A 141 -25.33 2.46 -8.49
CA GLU A 141 -26.13 2.96 -9.60
C GLU A 141 -26.79 1.85 -10.41
N GLN A 142 -26.07 0.77 -10.69
CA GLN A 142 -26.63 -0.39 -11.39
C GLN A 142 -27.79 -1.00 -10.60
N GLY A 143 -27.60 -1.27 -9.31
CA GLY A 143 -28.66 -1.77 -8.45
C GLY A 143 -29.87 -0.82 -8.34
N ARG A 144 -29.64 0.50 -8.34
CA ARG A 144 -30.72 1.49 -8.38
C ARG A 144 -31.52 1.39 -9.69
N ARG A 145 -30.83 1.35 -10.84
CA ARG A 145 -31.47 1.24 -12.17
C ARG A 145 -32.24 -0.07 -12.33
N GLU A 146 -31.71 -1.18 -11.81
CA GLU A 146 -32.41 -2.48 -11.80
C GLU A 146 -33.70 -2.43 -10.98
N ARG A 147 -33.67 -1.79 -9.81
CA ARG A 147 -34.89 -1.60 -8.99
C ARG A 147 -35.91 -0.69 -9.68
N GLU A 148 -35.47 0.40 -10.29
CA GLU A 148 -36.34 1.32 -11.04
C GLU A 148 -37.00 0.64 -12.24
N THR A 149 -36.23 -0.12 -13.02
CA THR A 149 -36.76 -0.87 -14.17
C THR A 149 -37.75 -1.96 -13.73
N HIS A 150 -37.46 -2.67 -12.64
CA HIS A 150 -38.39 -3.64 -12.07
C HIS A 150 -39.70 -2.99 -11.58
N ALA A 151 -39.62 -1.84 -10.91
CA ALA A 151 -40.82 -1.09 -10.48
C ALA A 151 -41.69 -0.64 -11.66
N ILE A 152 -41.08 -0.16 -12.75
CA ILE A 152 -41.79 0.23 -13.98
C ILE A 152 -42.48 -0.98 -14.62
N GLN A 153 -41.83 -2.15 -14.65
CA GLN A 153 -42.43 -3.38 -15.17
C GLN A 153 -43.65 -3.80 -14.35
N LEU A 154 -43.56 -3.77 -13.02
CA LEU A 154 -44.68 -4.07 -12.13
C LEU A 154 -45.86 -3.11 -12.33
N GLN A 155 -45.59 -1.81 -12.50
CA GLN A 155 -46.62 -0.81 -12.76
C GLN A 155 -47.32 -1.04 -14.11
N LYS A 156 -46.56 -1.34 -15.18
CA LYS A 156 -47.13 -1.68 -16.50
C LYS A 156 -47.96 -2.96 -16.46
N ALA A 157 -47.51 -3.99 -15.74
CA ALA A 157 -48.25 -5.24 -15.56
C ALA A 157 -49.53 -5.07 -14.71
N ARG A 158 -49.57 -4.07 -13.82
CA ARG A 158 -50.78 -3.70 -13.08
C ARG A 158 -51.78 -2.99 -14.00
N VAL A 159 -51.34 -1.96 -14.72
CA VAL A 159 -52.18 -1.21 -15.66
C VAL A 159 -52.73 -2.12 -16.78
N GLY A 160 -51.94 -3.07 -17.30
CA GLY A 160 -52.41 -4.02 -18.31
C GLY A 160 -53.55 -4.92 -17.82
N ARG A 161 -53.47 -5.39 -16.56
CA ARG A 161 -54.54 -6.18 -15.94
C ARG A 161 -55.80 -5.37 -15.69
N ASP A 162 -55.64 -4.12 -15.24
CA ASP A 162 -56.76 -3.21 -15.00
C ASP A 162 -57.51 -2.86 -16.31
N VAL A 163 -56.82 -2.89 -17.47
CA VAL A 163 -57.43 -2.68 -18.79
C VAL A 163 -58.10 -3.95 -19.32
N GLU A 164 -57.55 -5.13 -19.06
CA GLU A 164 -58.18 -6.43 -19.40
C GLU A 164 -59.44 -6.71 -18.57
N GLU A 165 -59.50 -6.26 -17.31
CA GLU A 165 -60.70 -6.40 -16.47
C GLU A 165 -61.84 -5.41 -16.83
N GLN A 166 -61.57 -4.42 -17.69
CA GLN A 166 -62.54 -3.39 -18.13
C GLN A 166 -63.13 -3.64 -19.53
N LEU A 167 -62.73 -4.73 -20.22
CA LEU A 167 -63.26 -5.17 -21.51
C LEU A 167 -64.14 -6.42 -21.37
#